data_AF-A0A424YZS6-F1
#
_entry.id   AF-A0A424YZS6-F1
#
_cell.length_a   1.000
_cell.length_b   1.000
_cell.length_c   1.000
_cell.angle_alpha   90.00
_cell.angle_beta   90.00
_cell.angle_gamma   90.00
#
_symmetry.space_group_name_H-M   'P 1'
#
loop_
_entity.id
_entity.type
_entity.pdbx_description
1 polymer ?
#
loop_
_entity_poly.entity_id
_entity_poly.type
_entity_poly.pdbx_seq_one_letter_code
_entity_poly.pdbx_strand_id
1 'polypeptide(L)'
;MKSVNTKVFKNPRIKTNFKEKLAGTILLCAIVPLAVLGYIFIVIVGIFFNTARARQGVRALDHFVNASLFNGYAWESVSSHAWRQRNHKKWAKLVIKITDFFQKDHCKRANKREQPVVDFILSRNLDKQTIGN
;
A
#
# COMPACT_ATOMS: atom_id res chain seq x y z
N MET A 1 -17.76 9.19 -47.17
CA MET A 1 -17.63 8.85 -45.73
C MET A 1 -17.11 7.43 -45.60
N LYS A 2 -15.91 7.24 -45.04
CA LYS A 2 -15.34 5.91 -44.78
C LYS A 2 -15.82 5.44 -43.40
N SER A 3 -16.44 4.26 -43.36
CA SER A 3 -16.88 3.59 -42.12
C SER A 3 -15.68 3.34 -41.21
N VAL A 4 -15.69 3.96 -40.03
CA VAL A 4 -14.68 3.74 -38.99
C VAL A 4 -14.98 2.39 -38.35
N ASN A 5 -14.14 1.41 -38.65
CA ASN A 5 -14.20 0.06 -38.11
C ASN A 5 -13.83 0.11 -36.62
N THR A 6 -14.83 0.22 -35.75
CA THR A 6 -14.68 0.14 -34.30
C THR A 6 -14.30 -1.29 -33.93
N LYS A 7 -13.00 -1.59 -33.93
CA LYS A 7 -12.47 -2.75 -33.20
C LYS A 7 -12.79 -2.52 -31.74
N VAL A 8 -13.89 -3.12 -31.27
CA VAL A 8 -14.18 -3.32 -29.86
C VAL A 8 -12.93 -3.97 -29.27
N PHE A 9 -12.15 -3.19 -28.52
CA PHE A 9 -11.06 -3.73 -27.71
C PHE A 9 -11.69 -4.76 -26.78
N LYS A 10 -11.52 -6.04 -27.14
CA LYS A 10 -11.83 -7.14 -26.23
C LYS A 10 -10.95 -6.93 -25.02
N ASN A 11 -11.53 -6.41 -23.95
CA ASN A 11 -10.91 -6.38 -22.63
C ASN A 11 -10.44 -7.81 -22.34
N PRO A 12 -9.13 -8.09 -22.24
CA PRO A 12 -8.65 -9.42 -21.93
C PRO A 12 -9.11 -9.70 -20.51
N ARG A 13 -10.26 -10.37 -20.39
CA ARG A 13 -10.73 -10.94 -19.14
C ARG A 13 -9.58 -11.78 -18.61
N ILE A 14 -8.97 -11.26 -17.54
CA ILE A 14 -7.89 -11.85 -16.77
C ILE A 14 -8.28 -13.31 -16.52
N LYS A 15 -7.69 -14.22 -17.30
CA LYS A 15 -7.76 -15.65 -17.02
C LYS A 15 -6.79 -15.87 -15.86
N THR A 16 -7.19 -15.50 -14.64
CA THR A 16 -6.36 -15.72 -13.45
C THR A 16 -5.95 -17.18 -13.44
N ASN A 17 -4.66 -17.45 -13.58
CA ASN A 17 -4.18 -18.82 -13.76
C ASN A 17 -4.28 -19.52 -12.39
N PHE A 18 -4.83 -20.73 -12.33
CA PHE A 18 -4.90 -21.51 -11.09
C PHE A 18 -3.52 -21.59 -10.38
N LYS A 19 -2.45 -21.59 -11.18
CA LYS A 19 -1.06 -21.53 -10.70
C LYS A 19 -0.73 -20.26 -9.90
N GLU A 20 -1.23 -19.10 -10.30
CA GLU A 20 -0.99 -17.83 -9.59
C GLU A 20 -1.71 -17.83 -8.25
N LYS A 21 -2.96 -18.29 -8.22
CA LYS A 21 -3.73 -18.42 -6.98
C LYS A 21 -3.07 -19.40 -6.03
N LEU A 22 -2.62 -20.56 -6.53
CA LEU A 22 -1.93 -21.56 -5.72
C LEU A 22 -0.59 -21.05 -5.18
N ALA A 23 0.23 -20.42 -6.03
CA ALA A 23 1.50 -19.83 -5.61
C ALA A 23 1.28 -18.73 -4.55
N GLY A 24 0.28 -17.87 -4.75
CA GLY A 24 -0.13 -16.87 -3.77
C GLY A 24 -0.57 -17.48 -2.44
N THR A 25 -1.37 -18.54 -2.46
CA THR A 25 -1.80 -19.24 -1.24
C THR A 25 -0.63 -19.87 -0.48
N ILE A 26 0.26 -20.58 -1.17
CA ILE A 26 1.45 -21.19 -0.54
C ILE A 26 2.33 -20.10 0.07
N LEU A 27 2.54 -19.01 -0.66
CA LEU A 27 3.30 -17.87 -0.16
C LEU A 27 2.65 -17.28 1.09
N LEU A 28 1.33 -17.08 1.11
CA LEU A 28 0.60 -16.58 2.27
C LEU A 28 0.71 -17.51 3.48
N CYS A 29 0.61 -18.83 3.27
CA CYS A 29 0.81 -19.81 4.35
C CYS A 29 2.19 -19.72 5.00
N ALA A 30 3.23 -19.33 4.24
CA ALA A 30 4.57 -19.12 4.78
C ALA A 30 4.76 -17.72 5.38
N ILE A 31 4.28 -16.67 4.70
CA ILE A 31 4.49 -15.28 5.10
C ILE A 31 3.67 -14.89 6.32
N VAL A 32 2.44 -15.39 6.47
CA VAL A 32 1.56 -14.99 7.57
C VAL A 32 2.14 -15.39 8.93
N PRO A 33 2.60 -16.63 9.16
CA PRO A 33 3.27 -16.99 10.40
C PRO A 33 4.52 -16.13 10.67
N LEU A 34 5.33 -15.87 9.63
CA LEU A 34 6.51 -15.00 9.75
C LEU A 34 6.13 -13.56 10.11
N ALA A 35 5.04 -13.03 9.56
CA ALA A 35 4.54 -11.70 9.90
C ALA A 35 4.08 -11.62 11.36
N VAL A 36 3.43 -12.67 11.89
CA VAL A 36 3.06 -12.77 13.31
C VAL A 36 4.31 -12.78 14.20
N LEU A 37 5.32 -13.60 13.86
CA LEU A 37 6.59 -13.61 14.59
C LEU A 37 7.30 -12.25 14.52
N GLY A 38 7.30 -11.60 13.36
CA GLY A 38 7.85 -10.26 13.17
C GLY A 38 7.13 -9.21 14.02
N TYR A 39 5.80 -9.30 14.15
CA TYR A 39 5.02 -8.42 15.01
C TYR A 39 5.39 -8.59 16.49
N ILE A 40 5.44 -9.83 16.98
CA ILE A 40 5.86 -10.14 18.35
C ILE A 40 7.26 -9.58 18.61
N PHE A 41 8.18 -9.80 17.67
CA PHE A 41 9.54 -9.29 17.74
C PHE A 41 9.60 -7.75 17.81
N ILE A 42 8.82 -7.04 16.98
CA ILE A 42 8.75 -5.57 16.99
C ILE A 42 8.22 -5.06 18.33
N VAL A 43 7.23 -5.73 18.93
CA VAL A 43 6.70 -5.37 20.26
C VAL A 43 7.79 -5.50 21.32
N ILE A 44 8.50 -6.63 21.35
CA ILE A 44 9.60 -6.87 22.31
C ILE A 44 10.73 -5.84 22.11
N VAL A 45 11.18 -5.63 20.87
CA VAL A 45 12.25 -4.67 20.57
C VAL A 45 11.85 -3.24 20.86
N GLY A 46 10.58 -2.86 20.64
CA GLY A 46 10.08 -1.52 20.92
C GLY A 46 10.04 -1.20 22.41
N ILE A 47 9.79 -2.19 23.26
CA ILE A 47 9.73 -2.03 24.72
C ILE A 47 11.12 -2.08 25.36
N PHE A 48 11.95 -3.04 24.96
CA PHE A 48 13.19 -3.36 25.68
C PHE A 48 14.48 -2.89 24.96
N PHE A 49 14.42 -2.54 23.67
CA PHE A 49 15.60 -2.31 22.84
C PHE A 49 15.46 -1.08 21.92
N ASN A 50 16.25 -1.04 20.84
CA ASN A 50 16.37 0.10 19.95
C ASN A 50 15.10 0.36 19.13
N THR A 51 14.49 1.52 19.38
CA THR A 51 13.26 1.98 18.70
C THR A 51 13.44 2.19 17.18
N ALA A 52 14.66 2.35 16.67
CA ALA A 52 14.91 2.53 15.24
C ALA A 52 14.51 1.29 14.41
N ARG A 53 14.86 0.09 14.88
CA ARG A 53 14.49 -1.16 14.21
C ARG A 53 12.98 -1.40 14.30
N ALA A 54 12.40 -1.18 15.49
CA ALA A 54 10.95 -1.26 15.67
C ALA A 54 10.21 -0.29 14.73
N ARG A 55 10.71 0.95 14.59
CA ARG A 55 10.12 1.97 13.70
C ARG A 55 10.11 1.54 12.24
N GLN A 56 11.18 0.91 11.73
CA GLN A 56 11.20 0.40 10.35
C GLN A 56 10.17 -0.71 10.16
N GLY A 57 10.06 -1.62 11.12
CA GLY A 57 9.05 -2.69 11.11
C GLY A 57 7.62 -2.15 11.13
N VAL A 58 7.31 -1.20 12.03
CA VAL A 58 5.99 -0.56 12.10
C VAL A 58 5.65 0.19 10.81
N ARG A 59 6.63 0.85 10.18
CA ARG A 59 6.42 1.50 8.88
C ARG A 59 6.08 0.49 7.78
N ALA A 60 6.81 -0.62 7.68
CA ALA A 60 6.50 -1.67 6.72
C ALA A 60 5.10 -2.25 6.93
N LEU A 61 4.69 -2.45 8.19
CA LEU A 61 3.33 -2.88 8.53
C LEU A 61 2.28 -1.85 8.13
N ASP A 62 2.52 -0.55 8.35
CA ASP A 62 1.63 0.52 7.93
C ASP A 62 1.46 0.56 6.41
N HIS A 63 2.55 0.39 5.64
CA HIS A 63 2.50 0.25 4.19
C HIS A 63 1.67 -0.97 3.74
N PHE A 64 1.84 -2.11 4.42
CA PHE A 64 1.05 -3.32 4.17
C PHE A 64 -0.45 -3.09 4.45
N VAL A 65 -0.79 -2.46 5.58
CA VAL A 65 -2.17 -2.12 5.95
C VAL A 65 -2.78 -1.17 4.93
N ASN A 66 -2.02 -0.16 4.48
CA ASN A 66 -2.48 0.76 3.45
C ASN A 66 -2.80 0.04 2.13
N ALA A 67 -1.91 -0.84 1.67
CA ALA A 67 -2.10 -1.58 0.43
C ALA A 67 -3.28 -2.57 0.51
N SER A 68 -3.40 -3.30 1.64
CA SER A 68 -4.38 -4.37 1.80
C SER A 68 -5.78 -3.89 2.16
N LEU A 69 -5.91 -2.90 3.05
CA LEU A 69 -7.22 -2.45 3.58
C LEU A 69 -7.73 -1.17 2.91
N PHE A 70 -6.82 -0.28 2.51
CA PHE A 70 -7.17 1.05 1.99
C PHE A 70 -6.97 1.18 0.48
N ASN A 71 -6.56 0.10 -0.19
CA ASN A 71 -6.29 0.07 -1.63
C ASN A 71 -5.32 1.20 -2.05
N GLY A 72 -4.31 1.45 -1.22
CA GLY A 72 -3.22 2.37 -1.52
C GLY A 72 -2.00 1.68 -2.10
N TYR A 73 -0.94 2.45 -2.31
CA TYR A 73 0.32 1.88 -2.78
C TYR A 73 1.08 1.15 -1.65
N ALA A 74 1.82 0.09 -2.01
CA ALA A 74 2.65 -0.66 -1.05
C ALA A 74 3.89 0.11 -0.56
N TRP A 75 4.14 1.31 -1.09
CA TRP A 75 5.28 2.18 -0.76
C TRP A 75 4.84 3.54 -0.22
N GLU A 76 3.59 3.67 0.24
CA GLU A 76 3.12 4.84 0.99
C GLU A 76 2.38 4.44 2.26
N SER A 77 2.43 5.30 3.28
CA SER A 77 1.75 5.11 4.55
C SER A 77 0.25 5.32 4.43
N VAL A 78 -0.53 4.76 5.38
CA VAL A 78 -1.97 5.06 5.50
C VAL A 78 -2.19 6.56 5.67
N SER A 79 -1.32 7.22 6.45
CA SER A 79 -1.39 8.65 6.72
C SER A 79 -1.14 9.51 5.48
N SER A 80 -0.13 9.17 4.67
CA SER A 80 0.15 9.85 3.40
C SER A 80 -1.02 9.67 2.42
N HIS A 81 -1.51 8.44 2.28
CA HIS A 81 -2.62 8.11 1.40
C HIS A 81 -3.90 8.82 1.83
N ALA A 82 -4.22 8.82 3.13
CA ALA A 82 -5.36 9.54 3.70
C ALA A 82 -5.31 11.03 3.36
N TRP A 83 -4.16 11.68 3.53
CA TRP A 83 -4.02 13.10 3.16
C TRP A 83 -4.33 13.35 1.68
N ARG A 84 -3.83 12.50 0.78
CA ARG A 84 -4.07 12.64 -0.66
C ARG A 84 -5.54 12.40 -1.02
N GLN A 85 -6.21 11.48 -0.33
CA GLN A 85 -7.63 11.14 -0.54
C GLN A 85 -8.63 11.98 0.27
N ARG A 86 -8.16 12.96 1.05
CA ARG A 86 -8.98 13.71 2.03
C ARG A 86 -10.26 14.35 1.46
N ASN A 87 -10.24 14.73 0.18
CA ASN A 87 -11.38 15.35 -0.48
C ASN A 87 -12.34 14.33 -1.12
N HIS A 88 -11.91 13.08 -1.29
CA HIS A 88 -12.63 12.06 -2.07
C HIS A 88 -13.18 10.92 -1.22
N LYS A 89 -12.57 10.62 -0.06
CA LYS A 89 -12.91 9.45 0.77
C LYS A 89 -13.27 9.85 2.21
N LYS A 90 -14.37 9.31 2.74
CA LYS A 90 -14.81 9.55 4.12
C LYS A 90 -13.85 8.95 5.16
N TRP A 91 -13.32 7.75 4.90
CA TRP A 91 -12.33 7.11 5.77
C TRP A 91 -11.06 7.96 5.92
N ALA A 92 -10.65 8.66 4.85
CA ALA A 92 -9.47 9.50 4.87
C ALA A 92 -9.64 10.67 5.85
N LYS A 93 -10.82 11.31 5.86
CA LYS A 93 -11.16 12.35 6.84
C LYS A 93 -11.15 11.81 8.28
N LEU A 94 -11.62 10.58 8.50
CA LEU A 94 -11.59 9.94 9.81
C LEU A 94 -10.14 9.70 10.28
N VAL A 95 -9.29 9.13 9.42
CA VAL A 95 -7.87 8.91 9.72
C VAL A 95 -7.16 10.22 10.05
N ILE A 96 -7.39 11.27 9.25
CA ILE A 96 -6.81 12.60 9.51
C ILE A 96 -7.28 13.13 10.87
N LYS A 97 -8.58 13.06 11.16
CA LYS A 97 -9.12 13.54 12.44
C LYS A 97 -8.52 12.79 13.64
N ILE A 98 -8.41 11.47 13.56
CA ILE A 98 -7.84 10.65 14.64
C ILE A 98 -6.36 10.98 14.83
N THR A 99 -5.58 11.01 13.74
CA THR A 99 -4.13 11.25 13.84
C THR A 99 -3.80 12.70 14.23
N ASP A 100 -4.57 13.69 13.78
CA ASP A 100 -4.42 15.10 14.17
C ASP A 100 -4.70 15.33 15.66
N PHE A 101 -5.55 14.50 16.29
CA PHE A 101 -5.77 14.54 17.74
C PHE A 101 -4.50 14.17 18.52
N PHE A 102 -3.75 13.15 18.06
CA PHE A 102 -2.48 12.76 18.69
C PHE A 102 -1.32 13.67 18.29
N GLN A 103 -1.30 14.14 17.04
CA GLN A 103 -0.26 15.01 16.52
C GLN A 103 -0.81 15.89 15.40
N LYS A 104 -0.88 17.21 15.63
CA LYS A 104 -1.35 18.17 14.62
C LYS A 104 -0.60 18.03 13.28
N ASP A 105 -1.35 18.11 12.18
CA ASP A 105 -0.85 18.03 10.79
C ASP A 105 -0.08 16.73 10.50
N HIS A 106 -0.42 15.61 11.16
CA HIS A 106 0.31 14.36 11.02
C HIS A 106 0.26 13.83 9.58
N CYS A 107 -0.94 13.65 9.04
CA CYS A 107 -1.13 13.16 7.67
C CYS A 107 -0.54 14.10 6.61
N LYS A 108 -0.63 15.43 6.83
CA LYS A 108 -0.03 16.43 5.94
C LYS A 108 1.49 16.30 5.87
N ARG A 109 2.14 16.14 7.02
CA ARG A 109 3.60 15.95 7.12
C ARG A 109 4.04 14.61 6.53
N ALA A 110 3.28 13.54 6.78
CA ALA A 110 3.52 12.22 6.20
C ALA A 110 3.48 12.31 4.67
N ASN A 111 2.43 12.90 4.11
CA ASN A 111 2.29 13.07 2.67
C ASN A 111 3.40 13.94 2.08
N LYS A 112 3.78 15.05 2.72
CA LYS A 112 4.89 15.89 2.23
C LYS A 112 6.22 15.11 2.07
N ARG A 113 6.45 14.08 2.89
CA ARG A 113 7.66 13.24 2.84
C ARG A 113 7.58 12.12 1.82
N GLU A 114 6.40 11.53 1.65
CA GLU A 114 6.23 10.30 0.87
C GLU A 114 5.70 10.54 -0.55
N GLN A 115 4.99 11.65 -0.77
CA GLN A 115 4.44 11.97 -2.09
C GLN A 115 5.51 12.02 -3.20
N PRO A 116 6.73 12.56 -2.98
CA PRO A 116 7.78 12.51 -4.00
C PRO A 116 8.18 11.09 -4.43
N VAL A 117 8.10 10.11 -3.52
CA VAL A 117 8.38 8.69 -3.83
C VAL A 117 7.26 8.11 -4.69
N VAL A 118 6.01 8.40 -4.32
CA VAL A 118 4.83 8.00 -5.11
C VAL A 118 4.90 8.59 -6.51
N ASP A 119 5.14 9.90 -6.61
CA ASP A 119 5.22 10.61 -7.88
C ASP A 119 6.36 10.06 -8.75
N PHE A 120 7.52 9.76 -8.14
CA PHE A 120 8.65 9.15 -8.84
C PHE A 120 8.27 7.78 -9.44
N ILE A 121 7.71 6.87 -8.63
CA ILE A 121 7.31 5.53 -9.08
C ILE A 121 6.30 5.60 -10.23
N LEU A 122 5.28 6.45 -10.10
CA LEU A 122 4.25 6.63 -11.12
C LEU A 122 4.80 7.28 -12.39
N SER A 123 5.63 8.32 -12.26
CA SER A 123 6.24 9.01 -13.42
C SER A 123 7.13 8.09 -14.26
N ARG A 124 7.67 7.03 -13.64
CA ARG A 124 8.54 6.04 -14.26
C ARG A 124 7.81 4.73 -14.62
N ASN A 125 6.50 4.65 -14.37
CA ASN A 125 5.69 3.43 -14.56
C ASN A 125 6.27 2.19 -13.84
N LEU A 126 6.94 2.37 -12.70
CA LEU A 126 7.57 1.26 -11.96
C LEU A 126 6.54 0.38 -11.24
N ASP A 127 5.27 0.80 -11.19
CA ASP A 127 4.14 0.03 -10.70
C ASP A 127 3.57 -0.94 -11.74
N LYS A 128 3.94 -0.80 -13.02
CA LYS A 128 3.38 -1.62 -14.09
C LYS A 128 4.04 -3.00 -14.14
N GLN A 129 3.23 -4.01 -14.45
CA GLN A 129 3.70 -5.36 -14.68
C GLN A 129 4.62 -5.41 -15.91
N THR A 130 5.84 -5.89 -15.72
CA THR A 130 6.87 -5.98 -16.79
C THR A 130 6.91 -7.33 -17.49
N ILE A 131 6.31 -8.38 -16.91
CA ILE A 131 6.29 -9.74 -17.45
C ILE A 131 4.86 -10.25 -17.51
N GLY A 132 4.40 -10.72 -18.69
CA GLY A 132 3.13 -11.43 -18.85
C GLY A 132 1.91 -10.58 -19.28
N ASN A 133 2.11 -9.52 -20.05
CA ASN A 133 1.01 -8.83 -20.76
C ASN A 133 0.57 -9.58 -22.02
#